data_AF-A0A3M7MD36-F1
#
_entry.id   AF-A0A3M7MD36-F1
#
_cell.length_a   1.000
_cell.length_b   1.000
_cell.length_c   1.000
_cell.angle_alpha   90.00
_cell.angle_beta   90.00
_cell.angle_gamma   90.00
#
_symmetry.space_group_name_H-M   'P 1'
#
loop_
_entity.id
_entity.type
_entity.pdbx_description
1 polymer ?
#
loop_
_entity_poly.entity_id
_entity_poly.type
_entity_poly.pdbx_seq_one_letter_code
_entity_poly.pdbx_strand_id
1 'polypeptide(L)'
;MSWIGAGSCPATKTVCNEATKQALPSPLLLSHSFTFTFTMADENAVIVDETPISPVRSLDRRNSLEKHLQHRPEPQDLKNRHILLDTTTAPALQAKALELERQRATDNLKKGLNARPERAELVDRNILPNSTAAPALQGHQKELDMHMRADSLEKGLQHRPSPEELVKKGILDADENPVKEA
;
A
#
# COMPACT_ATOMS: atom_id res chain seq x y z
N MET A 1 -34.70 34.83 -17.92
CA MET A 1 -34.90 33.71 -16.97
C MET A 1 -33.83 33.79 -15.90
N SER A 2 -34.19 34.28 -14.70
CA SER A 2 -33.40 34.01 -13.49
C SER A 2 -33.39 32.51 -13.21
N TRP A 3 -32.35 32.00 -12.57
CA TRP A 3 -32.39 31.48 -11.19
C TRP A 3 -30.95 31.23 -10.74
N ILE A 4 -30.58 31.92 -9.67
CA ILE A 4 -29.35 31.76 -8.89
C ILE A 4 -29.69 30.72 -7.81
N GLY A 5 -28.81 29.75 -7.58
CA GLY A 5 -28.98 28.75 -6.53
C GLY A 5 -27.66 28.35 -5.90
N ALA A 6 -27.38 28.94 -4.74
CA ALA A 6 -26.27 28.64 -3.86
C ALA A 6 -26.53 27.38 -3.02
N GLY A 7 -25.45 26.83 -2.45
CA GLY A 7 -25.47 25.82 -1.38
C GLY A 7 -25.18 24.42 -1.90
N SER A 8 -24.45 23.54 -1.24
CA SER A 8 -23.91 23.54 0.13
C SER A 8 -23.10 22.24 0.22
N CYS A 9 -21.80 22.30 0.51
CA CYS A 9 -21.10 21.14 1.10
C CYS A 9 -21.63 20.96 2.54
N PRO A 10 -21.77 19.73 3.08
CA PRO A 10 -20.59 19.09 3.68
C PRO A 10 -20.60 17.55 3.80
N ALA A 11 -19.46 17.05 4.31
CA ALA A 11 -19.32 15.93 5.26
C ALA A 11 -19.06 14.49 4.74
N THR A 12 -17.77 14.12 4.83
CA THR A 12 -17.22 12.96 5.56
C THR A 12 -18.16 11.79 5.91
N LYS A 13 -17.86 10.59 5.39
CA LYS A 13 -18.29 9.32 5.99
C LYS A 13 -17.13 8.64 6.71
N THR A 14 -17.10 8.85 8.02
CA THR A 14 -16.42 8.01 9.01
C THR A 14 -17.20 6.70 9.15
N VAL A 15 -16.54 5.56 9.02
CA VAL A 15 -17.10 4.26 9.42
C VAL A 15 -16.98 4.17 10.94
N CYS A 16 -18.10 4.37 11.64
CA CYS A 16 -18.22 4.12 13.07
C CYS A 16 -18.60 2.66 13.31
N ASN A 17 -17.87 2.00 14.22
CA ASN A 17 -18.18 0.66 14.70
C ASN A 17 -19.43 0.70 15.59
N GLU A 18 -20.36 -0.21 15.33
CA GLU A 18 -21.57 -0.44 16.13
C GLU A 18 -21.19 -1.08 17.48
N ALA A 19 -21.48 -0.39 18.57
CA ALA A 19 -21.31 -0.88 19.93
C ALA A 19 -22.64 -1.50 20.40
N THR A 20 -22.71 -2.83 20.43
CA THR A 20 -23.85 -3.58 20.98
C THR A 20 -23.89 -3.47 22.51
N LYS A 21 -24.79 -2.62 23.01
CA LYS A 21 -25.24 -2.59 24.42
C LYS A 21 -26.13 -3.81 24.70
N GLN A 22 -25.74 -4.66 25.65
CA GLN A 22 -26.67 -5.60 26.30
C GLN A 22 -27.27 -4.95 27.55
N ALA A 23 -28.59 -4.95 27.61
CA ALA A 23 -29.42 -4.40 28.68
C ALA A 23 -29.53 -5.39 29.86
N LEU A 24 -29.59 -4.84 31.07
CA LEU A 24 -29.85 -5.55 32.32
C LEU A 24 -31.37 -5.78 32.51
N PRO A 25 -31.83 -6.96 32.95
CA PRO A 25 -33.22 -7.16 33.38
C PRO A 25 -33.44 -6.81 34.86
N SER A 26 -34.62 -6.23 35.13
CA SER A 26 -35.14 -5.73 36.41
C SER A 26 -35.27 -6.81 37.51
N PRO A 27 -35.16 -6.47 38.81
CA PRO A 27 -35.38 -7.41 39.89
C PRO A 27 -36.87 -7.50 40.28
N LEU A 28 -37.40 -8.72 40.34
CA LEU A 28 -38.70 -9.03 40.95
C LEU A 28 -38.54 -9.22 42.46
N LEU A 29 -39.38 -8.52 43.22
CA LEU A 29 -39.51 -8.64 44.67
C LEU A 29 -40.15 -9.99 45.03
N LEU A 30 -39.50 -10.73 45.94
CA LEU A 30 -40.13 -11.86 46.63
C LEU A 30 -39.89 -11.73 48.13
N SER A 31 -40.90 -11.24 48.83
CA SER A 31 -40.94 -11.12 50.28
C SER A 31 -41.01 -12.51 50.92
N HIS A 32 -39.90 -12.96 51.50
CA HIS A 32 -39.90 -14.07 52.45
C HIS A 32 -39.50 -13.54 53.83
N SER A 33 -40.49 -13.44 54.70
CA SER A 33 -40.31 -13.18 56.13
C SER A 33 -39.74 -14.44 56.77
N PHE A 34 -38.43 -14.45 57.03
CA PHE A 34 -37.79 -15.53 57.79
C PHE A 34 -37.21 -14.96 59.08
N THR A 35 -37.89 -15.20 60.19
CA THR A 35 -37.41 -14.89 61.53
C THR A 35 -36.32 -15.89 61.92
N PHE A 36 -35.07 -15.42 61.94
CA PHE A 36 -33.91 -16.21 62.37
C PHE A 36 -33.71 -16.03 63.88
N THR A 37 -33.96 -17.09 64.66
CA THR A 37 -33.61 -17.15 66.09
C THR A 37 -32.10 -17.26 66.24
N PHE A 38 -31.54 -16.29 66.95
CA PHE A 38 -30.14 -16.18 67.34
C PHE A 38 -29.78 -17.24 68.40
N THR A 39 -28.89 -18.15 68.04
CA THR A 39 -28.19 -19.04 68.99
C THR A 39 -26.69 -18.77 68.90
N MET A 40 -26.14 -18.23 69.99
CA MET A 40 -24.71 -18.14 70.26
C MET A 40 -24.14 -19.55 70.45
N ALA A 41 -23.30 -19.98 69.51
CA ALA A 41 -22.35 -21.05 69.70
C ALA A 41 -21.00 -20.59 69.16
N ASP A 42 -20.03 -20.67 70.05
CA ASP A 42 -18.62 -20.41 69.93
C ASP A 42 -18.00 -21.31 68.83
N GLU A 43 -17.30 -20.70 67.88
CA GLU A 43 -15.97 -21.09 67.37
C GLU A 43 -15.65 -20.27 66.12
N ASN A 44 -14.68 -19.36 66.29
CA ASN A 44 -14.09 -18.56 65.23
C ASN A 44 -13.31 -19.48 64.26
N ALA A 45 -13.91 -19.83 63.13
CA ALA A 45 -13.19 -20.39 61.99
C ALA A 45 -13.58 -19.61 60.73
N VAL A 46 -12.90 -18.50 60.49
CA VAL A 46 -12.82 -17.90 59.17
C VAL A 46 -12.23 -18.97 58.26
N ILE A 47 -13.04 -19.55 57.38
CA ILE A 47 -12.56 -20.43 56.31
C ILE A 47 -11.80 -19.52 55.33
N VAL A 48 -10.54 -19.26 55.65
CA VAL A 48 -9.59 -18.67 54.73
C VAL A 48 -9.34 -19.72 53.65
N ASP A 49 -9.68 -19.39 52.41
CA ASP A 49 -9.28 -20.19 51.25
C ASP A 49 -7.74 -20.12 51.15
N GLU A 50 -7.07 -21.13 51.72
CA GLU A 50 -5.62 -21.29 51.64
C GLU A 50 -5.16 -21.92 50.31
N THR A 51 -6.01 -21.94 49.27
CA THR A 51 -5.50 -22.25 47.94
C THR A 51 -4.44 -21.21 47.57
N PRO A 52 -3.19 -21.64 47.26
CA PRO A 52 -2.14 -20.68 47.00
C PRO A 52 -2.52 -19.86 45.77
N ILE A 53 -2.53 -18.53 45.93
CA ILE A 53 -2.77 -17.56 44.84
C ILE A 53 -1.70 -17.69 43.73
N SER A 54 -0.58 -18.36 44.02
CA SER A 54 0.36 -18.78 42.98
C SER A 54 -0.26 -19.91 42.18
N PRO A 55 -0.29 -19.83 40.83
CA PRO A 55 -0.77 -20.94 40.03
C PRO A 55 0.07 -22.16 40.40
N VAL A 56 -0.52 -23.10 41.15
CA VAL A 56 0.01 -24.44 41.33
C VAL A 56 0.36 -24.85 39.93
N ARG A 57 1.65 -25.11 39.71
CA ARG A 57 2.17 -25.39 38.39
C ARG A 57 1.47 -26.66 37.91
N SER A 58 0.32 -26.52 37.28
CA SER A 58 -0.48 -27.63 36.82
C SER A 58 0.30 -28.26 35.68
N LEU A 59 0.51 -29.57 35.77
CA LEU A 59 1.30 -30.31 34.80
C LEU A 59 0.73 -30.10 33.38
N ASP A 60 -0.60 -30.03 33.28
CA ASP A 60 -1.32 -29.78 32.03
C ASP A 60 -1.00 -28.43 31.38
N ARG A 61 -0.86 -27.36 32.20
CA ARG A 61 -0.48 -26.03 31.68
C ARG A 61 0.94 -26.05 31.14
N ARG A 62 1.87 -26.75 31.83
CA ARG A 62 3.26 -26.91 31.34
C ARG A 62 3.29 -27.66 30.01
N ASN A 63 2.57 -28.79 29.95
CA ASN A 63 2.51 -29.63 28.75
C ASN A 63 1.91 -28.88 27.54
N SER A 64 0.87 -28.06 27.76
CA SER A 64 0.31 -27.19 26.72
C SER A 64 1.29 -26.11 26.28
N LEU A 65 1.94 -25.42 27.23
CA LEU A 65 2.92 -24.37 26.93
C LEU A 65 4.09 -24.92 26.11
N GLU A 66 4.62 -26.08 26.48
CA GLU A 66 5.73 -26.72 25.78
C GLU A 66 5.38 -27.00 24.31
N LYS A 67 4.17 -27.50 24.02
CA LYS A 67 3.68 -27.68 22.65
C LYS A 67 3.64 -26.36 21.86
N HIS A 68 3.18 -25.26 22.47
CA HIS A 68 3.14 -23.96 21.80
C HIS A 68 4.53 -23.37 21.55
N LEU A 69 5.49 -23.63 22.45
CA LEU A 69 6.87 -23.18 22.29
C LEU A 69 7.60 -23.95 21.19
N GLN A 70 7.29 -25.24 20.97
CA GLN A 70 7.84 -26.03 19.86
C GLN A 70 7.43 -25.50 18.49
N HIS A 71 6.22 -24.96 18.37
CA HIS A 71 5.69 -24.41 17.12
C HIS A 71 5.85 -22.88 17.03
N ARG A 72 6.74 -22.30 17.85
CA ARG A 72 6.97 -20.86 17.85
C ARG A 72 7.68 -20.45 16.55
N PRO A 73 7.12 -19.51 15.77
CA PRO A 73 7.78 -19.00 14.58
C PRO A 73 9.06 -18.22 14.92
N GLU A 74 10.03 -18.23 14.00
CA GLU A 74 11.25 -17.44 14.11
C GLU A 74 10.93 -15.94 14.14
N PRO A 75 11.68 -15.12 14.90
CA PRO A 75 11.46 -13.68 14.96
C PRO A 75 11.60 -12.99 13.59
N GLN A 76 12.42 -13.54 12.69
CA GLN A 76 12.57 -13.01 11.33
C GLN A 76 11.30 -13.22 10.50
N ASP A 77 10.62 -14.37 10.64
CA ASP A 77 9.34 -14.61 9.95
C ASP A 77 8.26 -13.64 10.42
N LEU A 78 8.25 -13.30 11.71
CA LEU A 78 7.34 -12.29 12.25
C LEU A 78 7.62 -10.90 11.67
N LYS A 79 8.89 -10.56 11.38
CA LYS A 79 9.27 -9.32 10.71
C LYS A 79 8.85 -9.30 9.24
N ASN A 80 9.10 -10.38 8.52
CA ASN A 80 8.69 -10.55 7.13
C ASN A 80 7.17 -10.45 6.97
N ARG A 81 6.42 -10.96 7.96
CA ARG A 81 4.96 -10.85 8.02
C ARG A 81 4.46 -9.51 8.57
N HIS A 82 5.37 -8.57 8.87
CA HIS A 82 5.08 -7.24 9.40
C HIS A 82 4.33 -7.26 10.75
N ILE A 83 4.48 -8.34 11.52
CA ILE A 83 3.90 -8.46 12.87
C ILE A 83 4.85 -7.85 13.90
N LEU A 84 6.15 -8.13 13.77
CA LEU A 84 7.21 -7.50 14.56
C LEU A 84 7.90 -6.47 13.67
N LEU A 85 8.07 -5.22 14.10
CA LEU A 85 8.78 -4.24 13.28
C LEU A 85 10.29 -4.48 13.37
N ASP A 86 10.99 -4.35 12.23
CA ASP A 86 12.44 -4.51 12.14
C ASP A 86 13.18 -3.19 12.38
N THR A 87 12.96 -2.58 13.55
CA THR A 87 13.59 -1.31 13.90
C THR A 87 14.63 -1.52 15.00
N THR A 88 15.80 -0.90 14.85
CA THR A 88 16.84 -0.84 15.90
C THR A 88 16.48 0.13 17.04
N THR A 89 15.33 0.80 16.95
CA THR A 89 14.83 1.75 17.94
C THR A 89 14.30 1.03 19.18
N ALA A 90 14.46 1.67 20.33
CA ALA A 90 13.89 1.15 21.57
C ALA A 90 12.35 1.02 21.46
N PRO A 91 11.73 -0.03 22.05
CA PRO A 91 10.29 -0.26 21.94
C PRO A 91 9.41 0.94 22.33
N ALA A 92 9.85 1.75 23.30
CA ALA A 92 9.13 2.94 23.75
C ALA A 92 9.06 4.07 22.70
N LEU A 93 10.02 4.12 21.76
CA LEU A 93 10.11 5.17 20.72
C LEU A 93 9.58 4.73 19.37
N GLN A 94 9.26 3.44 19.21
CA GLN A 94 8.83 2.83 17.96
C GLN A 94 7.65 3.57 17.32
N ALA A 95 6.63 3.92 18.11
CA ALA A 95 5.46 4.66 17.62
C ALA A 95 5.83 6.05 17.07
N LYS A 96 6.75 6.77 17.72
CA LYS A 96 7.21 8.09 17.26
C LYS A 96 8.08 7.98 16.00
N ALA A 97 8.90 6.94 15.91
CA ALA A 97 9.72 6.69 14.72
C ALA A 97 8.84 6.43 13.48
N LEU A 98 7.79 5.61 13.63
CA LEU A 98 6.83 5.34 12.55
C LEU A 98 6.06 6.61 12.16
N GLU A 99 5.63 7.42 13.13
CA GLU A 99 4.95 8.68 12.84
C GLU A 99 5.83 9.64 12.05
N LEU A 100 7.11 9.77 12.43
CA LEU A 100 8.07 10.56 11.67
C LEU A 100 8.29 10.00 10.25
N GLU A 101 8.37 8.68 10.09
CA GLU A 101 8.49 8.05 8.78
C GLU A 101 7.26 8.35 7.90
N ARG A 102 6.06 8.24 8.47
CA ARG A 102 4.81 8.62 7.82
C ARG A 102 4.84 10.09 7.40
N GLN A 103 5.26 10.99 8.29
CA GLN A 103 5.37 12.43 7.98
C GLN A 103 6.34 12.66 6.82
N ARG A 104 7.54 12.06 6.86
CA ARG A 104 8.52 12.13 5.76
C ARG A 104 7.93 11.62 4.45
N ALA A 105 7.23 10.49 4.46
CA ALA A 105 6.57 9.95 3.27
C ALA A 105 5.50 10.92 2.74
N THR A 106 4.70 11.53 3.63
CA THR A 106 3.69 12.51 3.22
C THR A 106 4.30 13.78 2.63
N ASP A 107 5.38 14.29 3.21
CA ASP A 107 6.03 15.51 2.74
C ASP A 107 6.78 15.27 1.43
N ASN A 108 7.40 14.11 1.26
CA ASN A 108 7.98 13.67 0.00
C ASN A 108 6.92 13.56 -1.10
N LEU A 109 5.75 12.99 -0.79
CA LEU A 109 4.64 12.92 -1.73
C LEU A 109 4.11 14.31 -2.10
N LYS A 110 3.89 15.20 -1.11
CA LYS A 110 3.46 16.59 -1.36
C LYS A 110 4.44 17.31 -2.28
N LYS A 111 5.75 17.16 -2.02
CA LYS A 111 6.80 17.73 -2.88
C LYS A 111 6.72 17.18 -4.31
N GLY A 112 6.54 15.87 -4.47
CA GLY A 112 6.41 15.23 -5.79
C GLY A 112 5.14 15.65 -6.54
N LEU A 113 4.03 15.86 -5.83
CA LEU A 113 2.77 16.35 -6.42
C LEU A 113 2.87 17.80 -6.89
N ASN A 114 3.55 18.66 -6.13
CA ASN A 114 3.77 20.06 -6.52
C ASN A 114 4.72 20.18 -7.73
N ALA A 115 5.70 19.28 -7.85
CA ALA A 115 6.65 19.25 -8.95
C ALA A 115 6.23 18.29 -10.08
N ARG A 116 4.94 17.99 -10.21
CA ARG A 116 4.43 17.04 -11.20
C ARG A 116 4.52 17.65 -12.62
N PRO A 117 5.28 17.07 -13.55
CA PRO A 117 5.36 17.57 -14.91
C PRO A 117 4.07 17.30 -15.71
N GLU A 118 3.80 18.16 -16.67
CA GLU A 118 2.69 18.01 -17.61
C GLU A 118 2.94 16.89 -18.62
N ARG A 119 1.86 16.33 -19.19
CA ARG A 119 1.96 15.26 -20.20
C ARG A 119 2.81 15.69 -21.41
N ALA A 120 2.68 16.94 -21.83
CA ALA A 120 3.39 17.49 -22.98
C ALA A 120 4.92 17.43 -22.77
N GLU A 121 5.41 17.80 -21.59
CA GLU A 121 6.84 17.73 -21.29
C GLU A 121 7.39 16.30 -21.33
N LEU A 122 6.60 15.33 -20.87
CA LEU A 122 6.98 13.90 -20.90
C LEU A 122 7.05 13.37 -22.34
N VAL A 123 6.18 13.88 -23.21
CA VAL A 123 6.16 13.60 -24.63
C VAL A 123 7.39 14.19 -25.32
N ASP A 124 7.72 15.46 -25.03
CA ASP A 124 8.86 16.15 -25.63
C ASP A 124 10.18 15.50 -25.22
N ARG A 125 10.25 15.02 -23.97
CA ARG A 125 11.38 14.21 -23.48
C ARG A 125 11.37 12.76 -23.96
N ASN A 126 10.43 12.38 -24.83
CA ASN A 126 10.25 11.03 -25.39
C ASN A 126 10.13 9.92 -24.31
N ILE A 127 9.58 10.27 -23.14
CA ILE A 127 9.25 9.30 -22.08
C ILE A 127 7.89 8.67 -22.37
N LEU A 128 6.92 9.48 -22.84
CA LEU A 128 5.57 9.03 -23.18
C LEU A 128 5.34 9.14 -24.69
N PRO A 129 4.67 8.15 -25.33
CA PRO A 129 4.35 8.26 -26.74
C PRO A 129 3.30 9.35 -27.02
N ASN A 130 3.42 9.95 -28.21
CA ASN A 130 2.54 11.01 -28.73
C ASN A 130 1.11 10.57 -29.10
N SER A 131 0.67 9.39 -28.68
CA SER A 131 -0.61 8.82 -29.11
C SER A 131 -1.76 9.11 -28.14
N THR A 132 -2.96 9.25 -28.70
CA THR A 132 -4.27 9.30 -28.01
C THR A 132 -4.85 7.90 -27.76
N ALA A 133 -4.22 6.84 -28.29
CA ALA A 133 -4.68 5.47 -28.09
C ALA A 133 -4.66 5.06 -26.60
N ALA A 134 -5.55 4.13 -26.25
CA ALA A 134 -5.64 3.58 -24.91
C ALA A 134 -4.30 2.95 -24.47
N PRO A 135 -3.93 2.98 -23.16
CA PRO A 135 -2.62 2.51 -22.68
C PRO A 135 -2.26 1.09 -23.09
N ALA A 136 -3.26 0.20 -23.15
CA ALA A 136 -3.07 -1.20 -23.57
C ALA A 136 -2.66 -1.35 -25.05
N LEU A 137 -3.02 -0.40 -25.91
CA LEU A 137 -2.77 -0.47 -27.37
C LEU A 137 -1.51 0.30 -27.80
N GLN A 138 -0.98 1.17 -26.95
CA GLN A 138 0.18 2.02 -27.27
C GLN A 138 1.42 1.19 -27.65
N GLY A 139 1.61 0.02 -27.02
CA GLY A 139 2.68 -0.90 -27.35
C GLY A 139 2.59 -1.41 -28.79
N HIS A 140 1.43 -1.98 -29.15
CA HIS A 140 1.19 -2.50 -30.50
C HIS A 140 1.23 -1.43 -31.58
N GLN A 141 0.71 -0.23 -31.28
CA GLN A 141 0.81 0.89 -32.20
C GLN A 141 2.26 1.26 -32.50
N LYS A 142 3.11 1.36 -31.46
CA LYS A 142 4.53 1.69 -31.62
C LYS A 142 5.27 0.62 -32.43
N GLU A 143 4.94 -0.65 -32.20
CA GLU A 143 5.49 -1.78 -32.95
C GLU A 143 5.10 -1.68 -34.44
N LEU A 144 3.82 -1.48 -34.74
CA LEU A 144 3.34 -1.27 -36.10
C LEU A 144 4.03 -0.07 -36.76
N ASP A 145 4.09 1.07 -36.08
CA ASP A 145 4.73 2.29 -36.60
C ASP A 145 6.22 2.05 -36.94
N MET A 146 6.91 1.24 -36.12
CA MET A 146 8.29 0.87 -36.37
C MET A 146 8.43 0.03 -37.64
N HIS A 147 7.60 -1.00 -37.81
CA HIS A 147 7.59 -1.84 -39.02
C HIS A 147 7.23 -1.04 -40.27
N MET A 148 6.19 -0.21 -40.21
CA MET A 148 5.78 0.65 -41.31
C MET A 148 6.89 1.62 -41.74
N ARG A 149 7.63 2.18 -40.77
CA ARG A 149 8.80 3.03 -41.06
C ARG A 149 9.94 2.22 -41.68
N ALA A 150 10.22 1.02 -41.18
CA ALA A 150 11.24 0.15 -41.74
C ALA A 150 10.96 -0.20 -43.20
N ASP A 151 9.73 -0.62 -43.52
CA ASP A 151 9.32 -0.96 -44.88
C ASP A 151 9.38 0.25 -45.82
N SER A 152 9.02 1.44 -45.32
CA SER A 152 9.09 2.69 -46.08
C SER A 152 10.53 3.08 -46.38
N LEU A 153 11.43 2.91 -45.40
CA LEU A 153 12.87 3.15 -45.57
C LEU A 153 13.47 2.16 -46.55
N GLU A 154 13.13 0.87 -46.45
CA GLU A 154 13.62 -0.16 -47.36
C GLU A 154 13.27 0.16 -48.81
N LYS A 155 12.01 0.51 -49.08
CA LYS A 155 11.57 0.95 -50.42
C LYS A 155 12.34 2.16 -50.91
N GLY A 156 12.58 3.15 -50.05
CA GLY A 156 13.37 4.34 -50.40
C GLY A 156 14.83 4.00 -50.74
N LEU A 157 15.42 3.05 -50.02
CA LEU A 157 16.79 2.59 -50.25
C LEU A 157 16.93 1.74 -51.53
N GLN A 158 15.92 0.95 -51.90
CA GLN A 158 15.92 0.18 -53.15
C GLN A 158 16.02 1.07 -54.39
N HIS A 159 15.42 2.27 -54.34
CA HIS A 159 15.42 3.24 -55.44
C HIS A 159 16.48 4.34 -55.24
N ARG A 160 17.54 4.06 -54.46
CA ARG A 160 18.60 5.03 -54.20
C ARG A 160 19.33 5.35 -55.51
N PRO A 161 19.32 6.62 -55.98
CA PRO A 161 20.01 6.99 -57.21
C PRO A 161 21.52 6.85 -57.06
N SER A 162 22.18 6.46 -58.16
CA SER A 162 23.64 6.36 -58.21
C SER A 162 24.28 7.77 -58.13
N PRO A 163 25.55 7.88 -57.70
CA PRO A 163 26.21 9.18 -57.62
C PRO A 163 26.37 9.86 -58.98
N GLU A 164 26.48 9.11 -60.07
CA GLU A 164 26.54 9.66 -61.43
C GLU A 164 25.23 10.35 -61.83
N GLU A 165 24.09 9.79 -61.43
CA GLU A 165 22.79 10.43 -61.64
C GLU A 165 22.66 11.73 -60.83
N LEU A 166 23.29 11.82 -59.67
CA LEU A 166 23.33 13.04 -58.84
C LEU A 166 24.19 14.12 -59.48
N VAL A 167 25.33 13.76 -60.09
CA VAL A 167 26.17 14.67 -60.88
C VAL A 167 25.40 15.20 -62.08
N LYS A 168 24.70 14.32 -62.81
CA LYS A 168 23.86 14.73 -63.96
C LYS A 168 22.72 15.68 -63.55
N LYS A 169 22.18 15.51 -62.34
CA LYS A 169 21.15 16.39 -61.76
C LYS A 169 21.73 17.69 -61.19
N GLY A 170 23.06 17.88 -61.22
CA GLY A 170 23.74 19.09 -60.71
C GLY A 170 23.72 19.21 -59.19
N ILE A 171 23.53 18.11 -58.47
CA ILE A 171 23.49 18.07 -56.99
C ILE A 171 24.88 17.78 -56.43
N LEU A 172 25.70 17.02 -57.18
CA LEU A 172 27.05 16.64 -56.79
C LEU A 172 28.04 17.11 -57.86
N ASP A 173 29.18 17.66 -57.46
CA ASP A 173 30.24 18.03 -58.38
C ASP A 173 31.03 16.78 -58.85
N ALA A 174 31.59 16.84 -60.06
CA ALA A 174 32.21 15.67 -60.70
C ALA A 174 33.47 15.14 -59.97
N ASP A 175 34.10 16.02 -59.18
CA ASP A 175 35.35 15.80 -58.44
C ASP A 175 35.09 15.26 -57.01
N GLU A 176 33.87 15.38 -56.50
CA GLU A 176 33.49 14.92 -55.15
C GLU A 176 32.80 13.54 -55.15
N ASN A 177 32.88 12.78 -56.25
CA ASN A 177 32.22 11.48 -56.35
C ASN A 177 32.96 10.41 -55.52
N PRO A 178 32.37 9.90 -54.41
CA PRO A 178 33.03 8.97 -53.50
C PRO A 178 33.28 7.57 -54.09
N VAL A 179 32.72 7.27 -55.28
CA VAL A 179 32.90 5.98 -55.96
C VAL A 179 34.08 5.99 -56.95
N LYS A 180 34.60 7.18 -57.32
CA LYS A 180 35.74 7.29 -58.25
C LYS A 180 37.12 7.12 -57.59
N GLU A 181 37.20 7.31 -56.27
CA GLU A 181 38.43 7.25 -55.47
C GLU A 181 38.64 5.89 -54.76
N ALA A 182 37.79 4.88 -55.07
CA ALA A 182 37.84 3.53 -54.50
C ALA A 182 38.36 2.50 -55.52
#